data_AF-A0A2E0EN74-F1
#
_entry.id   AF-A0A2E0EN74-F1
#
_cell.length_a   1.000
_cell.length_b   1.000
_cell.length_c   1.000
_cell.angle_alpha   90.00
_cell.angle_beta   90.00
_cell.angle_gamma   90.00
#
_symmetry.space_group_name_H-M   'P 1'
#
loop_
_entity.id
_entity.type
_entity.pdbx_description
1 polymer ?
#
loop_
_entity_poly.entity_id
_entity_poly.type
_entity_poly.pdbx_seq_one_letter_code
_entity_poly.pdbx_strand_id
1 'polypeptide(L)'
;MHFIKKQKCILLKNKIPMKGIKPLHLFVYSALVIFCVLILLVALLLVTYYATQNHVLENINYKVVPRFPDSPKAAKKLRELDLFGAEVIVLVAKNRDRSPFINEIANQLRKYKPGNLMENDPLWAIKHKASASYDQIKICLRKKDGSFYPDQLLKFVLLHELAHIGTHRKYVERNKLHYTSKTNIDHPKEFWATFKFLLLCAELLGYKNSLYDRGNTEKYANVRIDYNPRYDSDLDKYLFLQN
;
A
#
# COMPACT_ATOMS: atom_id res chain seq x y z
N MET A 1 92.12 -34.95 -23.42
CA MET A 1 91.35 -34.27 -22.36
C MET A 1 90.37 -33.29 -23.00
N HIS A 2 89.16 -33.72 -23.39
CA HIS A 2 87.93 -32.90 -23.28
C HIS A 2 86.70 -33.72 -23.65
N PHE A 3 85.80 -33.83 -22.67
CA PHE A 3 84.48 -34.45 -22.73
C PHE A 3 83.52 -33.55 -23.53
N ILE A 4 82.76 -34.11 -24.48
CA ILE A 4 81.53 -33.46 -24.97
C ILE A 4 80.35 -34.33 -24.56
N LYS A 5 79.62 -33.87 -23.53
CA LYS A 5 78.40 -34.48 -22.98
C LYS A 5 77.24 -34.32 -23.96
N LYS A 6 76.60 -35.44 -24.33
CA LYS A 6 75.26 -35.48 -24.94
C LYS A 6 74.21 -34.91 -23.97
N GLN A 7 73.58 -33.79 -24.31
CA GLN A 7 72.34 -33.35 -23.68
C GLN A 7 71.17 -34.22 -24.19
N LYS A 8 70.59 -35.04 -23.30
CA LYS A 8 69.29 -35.68 -23.53
C LYS A 8 68.20 -34.66 -23.20
N CYS A 9 67.39 -34.31 -24.19
CA CYS A 9 66.17 -33.53 -24.03
C CYS A 9 65.14 -34.41 -23.29
N ILE A 10 64.83 -34.06 -22.03
CA ILE A 10 63.79 -34.72 -21.23
C ILE A 10 62.51 -33.90 -21.38
N LEU A 11 61.66 -34.31 -22.32
CA LEU A 11 60.28 -33.86 -22.43
C LEU A 11 59.46 -34.52 -21.30
N LEU A 12 59.37 -33.84 -20.15
CA LEU A 12 58.42 -34.19 -19.08
C LEU A 12 56.99 -33.95 -19.59
N LYS A 13 56.37 -34.98 -20.15
CA LYS A 13 54.90 -35.03 -20.33
C LYS A 13 54.26 -35.24 -18.97
N ASN A 14 54.09 -34.16 -18.20
CA ASN A 14 53.20 -34.14 -17.05
C ASN A 14 51.75 -34.20 -17.54
N LYS A 15 51.25 -35.42 -17.80
CA LYS A 15 49.81 -35.66 -17.95
C LYS A 15 49.19 -35.57 -16.56
N ILE A 16 48.60 -34.43 -16.24
CA ILE A 16 47.75 -34.27 -15.06
C ILE A 16 46.54 -35.20 -15.26
N PRO A 17 46.29 -36.19 -14.38
CA PRO A 17 45.14 -37.07 -14.51
C PRO A 17 43.87 -36.26 -14.21
N MET A 18 43.13 -35.89 -15.25
CA MET A 18 41.79 -35.33 -15.06
C MET A 18 40.87 -36.46 -14.59
N LYS A 19 40.56 -36.50 -13.29
CA LYS A 19 39.47 -37.32 -12.78
C LYS A 19 38.17 -36.88 -13.45
N GLY A 20 37.63 -37.72 -14.33
CA GLY A 20 36.38 -37.46 -15.03
C GLY A 20 35.24 -37.20 -14.05
N ILE A 21 34.48 -36.14 -14.28
CA ILE A 21 33.27 -35.84 -13.51
C ILE A 21 32.25 -36.95 -13.81
N LYS A 22 31.71 -37.58 -12.77
CA LYS A 22 30.69 -38.62 -12.95
C LYS A 22 29.43 -37.99 -13.59
N PRO A 23 28.73 -38.69 -14.49
CA PRO A 23 27.55 -38.16 -15.18
C PRO A 23 26.44 -37.68 -14.23
N LEU A 24 26.30 -38.32 -13.06
CA LEU A 24 25.38 -37.87 -12.01
C LEU A 24 25.72 -36.48 -11.46
N HIS A 25 27.01 -36.16 -11.26
CA HIS A 25 27.40 -34.83 -10.82
C HIS A 25 27.12 -33.79 -11.90
N LEU A 26 27.39 -34.12 -13.18
CA LEU A 26 27.09 -33.23 -14.29
C LEU A 26 25.57 -32.91 -14.38
N PHE A 27 24.72 -33.90 -14.16
CA PHE A 27 23.27 -33.74 -14.09
C PHE A 27 22.81 -32.88 -12.90
N VAL A 28 23.38 -33.09 -11.72
CA VAL A 28 23.06 -32.28 -10.53
C VAL A 28 23.50 -30.82 -10.72
N TYR A 29 24.68 -30.60 -11.30
CA TYR A 29 25.16 -29.25 -11.60
C TYR A 29 24.28 -28.55 -12.64
N SER A 30 23.90 -29.24 -13.73
CA SER A 30 23.02 -28.64 -14.73
C SER A 30 21.65 -28.29 -14.15
N ALA A 31 21.07 -29.15 -13.30
CA ALA A 31 19.81 -28.87 -12.61
C ALA A 31 19.91 -27.66 -11.68
N LEU A 32 20.99 -27.53 -10.91
CA LEU A 32 21.24 -26.37 -10.04
C LEU A 32 21.38 -25.07 -10.84
N VAL A 33 22.12 -25.10 -11.95
CA VAL A 33 22.26 -23.93 -12.82
C VAL A 33 20.91 -23.52 -13.40
N ILE A 34 20.11 -24.47 -13.89
CA ILE A 34 18.75 -24.19 -14.40
C ILE A 34 17.87 -23.57 -13.31
N PHE A 35 17.92 -24.11 -12.09
CA PHE A 35 17.16 -23.57 -10.96
C PHE A 35 17.58 -22.13 -10.60
N CYS A 36 18.89 -21.86 -10.56
CA CYS A 36 19.40 -20.50 -10.34
C CYS A 36 18.98 -19.52 -11.45
N VAL A 37 19.00 -19.95 -12.71
CA VAL A 37 18.53 -19.14 -13.85
C VAL A 37 17.03 -18.85 -13.73
N LEU A 38 16.21 -19.83 -13.34
CA LEU A 38 14.78 -19.61 -13.11
C LEU A 38 14.51 -18.61 -11.99
N ILE A 39 15.24 -18.69 -10.87
CA ILE A 39 15.14 -17.70 -9.79
C ILE A 39 15.51 -16.30 -10.30
N LEU A 40 16.61 -16.18 -11.05
CA LEU A 40 17.04 -14.91 -11.61
C LEU A 40 15.98 -14.31 -12.55
N LEU A 41 15.38 -15.14 -13.42
CA LEU A 41 14.31 -14.72 -14.32
C LEU A 41 13.08 -14.25 -13.55
N VAL A 42 12.67 -14.96 -12.50
CA VAL A 42 11.56 -14.53 -11.62
C VAL A 42 11.89 -13.20 -10.94
N ALA A 43 13.10 -13.04 -10.41
CA ALA A 43 13.54 -11.80 -9.80
C ALA A 43 13.52 -10.62 -10.79
N LEU A 44 14.00 -10.83 -12.02
CA LEU A 44 13.95 -9.83 -13.10
C LEU A 44 12.51 -9.46 -13.46
N LEU A 45 11.61 -10.43 -13.58
CA LEU A 45 10.19 -10.20 -13.85
C LEU A 45 9.52 -9.40 -12.73
N LEU A 46 9.86 -9.68 -11.46
CA LEU A 46 9.36 -8.91 -10.33
C LEU A 46 9.87 -7.47 -10.38
N VAL A 47 11.18 -7.27 -10.62
CA VAL A 47 11.78 -5.93 -10.73
C VAL A 47 11.13 -5.12 -11.85
N THR A 48 10.93 -5.69 -13.03
CA THR A 48 10.28 -4.98 -14.16
C THR A 48 8.81 -4.70 -13.88
N TYR A 49 8.09 -5.62 -13.23
CA TYR A 49 6.71 -5.41 -12.80
C TYR A 49 6.61 -4.22 -11.83
N TYR A 50 7.44 -4.19 -10.79
CA TYR A 50 7.46 -3.08 -9.82
C TYR A 50 7.90 -1.77 -10.47
N ALA A 51 8.91 -1.78 -11.35
CA ALA A 51 9.34 -0.59 -12.09
C ALA A 51 8.22 -0.04 -12.98
N THR A 52 7.46 -0.91 -13.65
CA THR A 52 6.34 -0.51 -14.52
C THR A 52 5.19 0.10 -13.72
N GLN A 53 4.83 -0.50 -12.57
CA GLN A 53 3.82 0.09 -11.68
C GLN A 53 4.26 1.45 -11.14
N ASN A 54 5.54 1.58 -10.75
CA ASN A 54 6.10 2.86 -10.33
C ASN A 54 6.06 3.91 -11.44
N HIS A 55 6.34 3.54 -12.69
CA HIS A 55 6.30 4.44 -13.85
C HIS A 55 4.87 4.88 -14.21
N VAL A 56 3.88 3.98 -14.11
CA VAL A 56 2.46 4.34 -14.31
C VAL A 56 2.02 5.38 -13.28
N LEU A 57 2.46 5.25 -12.03
CA LEU A 57 2.17 6.20 -10.96
C LEU A 57 3.01 7.49 -11.02
N GLU A 58 4.20 7.46 -11.64
CA GLU A 58 5.04 8.64 -11.89
C GLU A 58 4.44 9.60 -12.91
N ASN A 59 3.65 9.07 -13.84
CA ASN A 59 2.98 9.86 -14.86
C ASN A 59 1.62 10.40 -14.41
N ILE A 60 1.21 10.13 -13.17
CA ILE A 60 -0.01 10.70 -12.60
C ILE A 60 0.27 12.14 -12.17
N ASN A 61 -0.40 13.07 -12.83
CA ASN A 61 -0.37 14.47 -12.45
C ASN A 61 -1.38 14.73 -11.32
N TYR A 62 -0.94 14.56 -10.08
CA TYR A 62 -1.76 14.85 -8.90
C TYR A 62 -2.13 16.34 -8.83
N LYS A 63 -3.42 16.62 -8.74
CA LYS A 63 -3.92 17.99 -8.62
C LYS A 63 -3.59 18.54 -7.22
N VAL A 64 -2.74 19.55 -7.17
CA VAL A 64 -2.28 20.24 -5.95
C VAL A 64 -2.74 21.69 -5.92
N VAL A 65 -2.64 22.35 -4.77
CA VAL A 65 -3.03 23.75 -4.60
C VAL A 65 -1.89 24.66 -5.10
N PRO A 66 -2.09 25.40 -6.21
CA PRO A 66 -0.98 26.00 -6.96
C PRO A 66 -0.30 27.19 -6.26
N ARG A 67 -0.97 27.82 -5.29
CA ARG A 67 -0.40 28.98 -4.58
C ARG A 67 0.72 28.61 -3.61
N PHE A 68 0.89 27.33 -3.26
CA PHE A 68 1.97 26.91 -2.37
C PHE A 68 3.24 26.59 -3.19
N PRO A 69 4.39 27.19 -2.86
CA PRO A 69 5.61 27.08 -3.66
C PRO A 69 6.20 25.66 -3.69
N ASP A 70 5.87 24.84 -2.69
CA ASP A 70 6.29 23.45 -2.53
C ASP A 70 5.25 22.45 -3.11
N SER A 71 4.56 22.84 -4.19
CA SER A 71 3.64 22.00 -4.95
C SER A 71 4.21 20.62 -5.35
N PRO A 72 5.50 20.49 -5.77
CA PRO A 72 6.09 19.16 -6.02
C PRO A 72 6.11 18.25 -4.80
N LYS A 73 6.30 18.82 -3.60
CA LYS A 73 6.27 18.06 -2.34
C LYS A 73 4.86 17.60 -1.98
N ALA A 74 3.84 18.42 -2.26
CA ALA A 74 2.44 18.03 -2.11
C ALA A 74 2.07 16.88 -3.07
N ALA A 75 2.48 16.97 -4.34
CA ALA A 75 2.23 15.91 -5.32
C ALA A 75 2.89 14.59 -4.91
N LYS A 76 4.14 14.65 -4.42
CA LYS A 76 4.83 13.47 -3.87
C LYS A 76 4.07 12.85 -2.68
N LYS A 77 3.55 13.67 -1.76
CA LYS A 77 2.75 13.18 -0.63
C LYS A 77 1.45 12.50 -1.09
N LEU A 78 0.76 13.06 -2.09
CA LEU A 78 -0.43 12.41 -2.65
C LEU A 78 -0.08 11.07 -3.29
N ARG A 79 1.02 10.97 -4.02
CA ARG A 79 1.52 9.69 -4.56
C ARG A 79 1.79 8.67 -3.46
N GLU A 80 2.48 9.06 -2.40
CA GLU A 80 2.78 8.18 -1.26
C GLU A 80 1.51 7.69 -0.55
N LEU A 81 0.50 8.56 -0.41
CA LEU A 81 -0.80 8.20 0.14
C LEU A 81 -1.55 7.23 -0.78
N ASP A 82 -1.56 7.49 -2.09
CA ASP A 82 -2.24 6.66 -3.06
C ASP A 82 -1.66 5.25 -3.14
N LEU A 83 -0.33 5.14 -3.16
CA LEU A 83 0.41 3.88 -3.07
C LEU A 83 0.00 3.09 -1.83
N PHE A 84 0.01 3.75 -0.67
CA PHE A 84 -0.40 3.12 0.59
C PHE A 84 -1.87 2.66 0.55
N GLY A 85 -2.78 3.48 0.02
CA GLY A 85 -4.19 3.11 -0.15
C GLY A 85 -4.37 1.90 -1.07
N ALA A 86 -3.64 1.85 -2.18
CA ALA A 86 -3.66 0.72 -3.11
C ALA A 86 -3.16 -0.58 -2.45
N GLU A 87 -2.07 -0.53 -1.68
CA GLU A 87 -1.56 -1.69 -0.93
C GLU A 87 -2.58 -2.21 0.10
N VAL A 88 -3.26 -1.31 0.81
CA VAL A 88 -4.34 -1.67 1.74
C VAL A 88 -5.49 -2.35 0.99
N ILE A 89 -5.92 -1.82 -0.16
CA ILE A 89 -6.99 -2.41 -0.98
C ILE A 89 -6.60 -3.82 -1.47
N VAL A 90 -5.33 -4.03 -1.84
CA VAL A 90 -4.82 -5.37 -2.19
C VAL A 90 -4.92 -6.33 -1.01
N LEU A 91 -4.59 -5.91 0.21
CA LEU A 91 -4.75 -6.75 1.40
C LEU A 91 -6.21 -7.05 1.71
N VAL A 92 -7.12 -6.08 1.54
CA VAL A 92 -8.57 -6.31 1.67
C VAL A 92 -9.02 -7.39 0.69
N ALA A 93 -8.64 -7.26 -0.59
CA ALA A 93 -9.00 -8.23 -1.62
C ALA A 93 -8.47 -9.64 -1.33
N LYS A 94 -7.26 -9.77 -0.78
CA LYS A 94 -6.68 -11.06 -0.34
C LYS A 94 -7.43 -11.70 0.83
N ASN A 95 -8.18 -10.92 1.61
CA ASN A 95 -8.93 -11.39 2.78
C ASN A 95 -10.45 -11.44 2.52
N ARG A 96 -10.90 -11.30 1.26
CA ARG A 96 -12.32 -11.23 0.89
C ARG A 96 -13.15 -12.42 1.35
N ASP A 97 -12.54 -13.61 1.46
CA ASP A 97 -13.23 -14.85 1.79
C ASP A 97 -13.42 -15.05 3.31
N ARG A 98 -12.91 -14.14 4.14
CA ARG A 98 -13.06 -14.23 5.61
C ARG A 98 -14.50 -14.03 6.08
N SER A 99 -15.29 -13.20 5.38
CA SER A 99 -16.72 -13.03 5.65
C SER A 99 -17.45 -12.39 4.47
N PRO A 100 -18.77 -12.61 4.33
CA PRO A 100 -19.61 -11.89 3.38
C PRO A 100 -19.46 -10.36 3.46
N PHE A 101 -19.25 -9.83 4.67
CA PHE A 101 -19.07 -8.39 4.87
C PHE A 101 -17.73 -7.90 4.30
N ILE A 102 -16.63 -8.62 4.53
CA ILE A 102 -15.32 -8.26 3.95
C ILE A 102 -15.34 -8.42 2.42
N ASN A 103 -16.03 -9.42 1.89
CA ASN A 103 -16.22 -9.57 0.45
C ASN A 103 -16.94 -8.35 -0.17
N GLU A 104 -17.96 -7.83 0.51
CA GLU A 104 -18.65 -6.61 0.10
C GLU A 104 -17.70 -5.40 0.10
N ILE A 105 -16.90 -5.22 1.16
CA ILE A 105 -15.89 -4.14 1.23
C ILE A 105 -14.94 -4.24 0.03
N ALA A 106 -14.42 -5.44 -0.25
CA ALA A 106 -13.52 -5.67 -1.38
C ALA A 106 -14.18 -5.31 -2.72
N ASN A 107 -15.44 -5.69 -2.93
CA ASN A 107 -16.18 -5.35 -4.15
C ASN A 107 -16.39 -3.84 -4.31
N GLN A 108 -16.64 -3.12 -3.22
CA GLN A 108 -16.79 -1.66 -3.28
C GLN A 108 -15.45 -0.96 -3.56
N LEU A 109 -14.37 -1.36 -2.89
CA LEU A 109 -13.05 -0.73 -3.05
C LEU A 109 -12.42 -0.96 -4.42
N ARG A 110 -12.86 -1.97 -5.19
CA ARG A 110 -12.46 -2.14 -6.60
C ARG A 110 -12.82 -0.94 -7.50
N LYS A 111 -13.72 -0.07 -7.04
CA LYS A 111 -14.11 1.16 -7.75
C LYS A 111 -13.08 2.29 -7.58
N TYR A 112 -12.25 2.21 -6.53
CA TYR A 112 -11.17 3.17 -6.33
C TYR A 112 -10.15 3.05 -7.48
N LYS A 113 -9.76 4.19 -8.05
CA LYS A 113 -8.72 4.25 -9.08
C LYS A 113 -7.54 5.08 -8.53
N PRO A 114 -6.31 4.53 -8.57
CA PRO A 114 -5.12 5.34 -8.33
C PRO A 114 -5.10 6.56 -9.25
N GLY A 115 -4.65 7.69 -8.72
CA GLY A 115 -4.66 9.01 -9.35
C GLY A 115 -5.90 9.86 -9.07
N ASN A 116 -6.88 9.32 -8.34
CA ASN A 116 -8.08 10.05 -7.95
C ASN A 116 -7.90 10.89 -6.67
N LEU A 117 -6.71 10.91 -6.06
CA LEU A 117 -6.40 11.80 -4.95
C LEU A 117 -6.09 13.22 -5.45
N MET A 118 -6.57 14.22 -4.74
CA MET A 118 -6.16 15.61 -4.93
C MET A 118 -6.00 16.35 -3.61
N GLU A 119 -5.18 17.39 -3.63
CA GLU A 119 -5.07 18.32 -2.51
C GLU A 119 -6.33 19.17 -2.44
N ASN A 120 -6.98 19.18 -1.28
CA ASN A 120 -8.04 20.10 -0.98
C ASN A 120 -7.45 21.40 -0.44
N ASP A 121 -8.02 22.51 -0.88
CA ASP A 121 -7.55 23.83 -0.50
C ASP A 121 -7.85 24.12 0.98
N PRO A 122 -6.84 24.36 1.83
CA PRO A 122 -7.08 24.57 3.27
C PRO A 122 -7.85 25.88 3.57
N LEU A 123 -7.97 26.80 2.62
CA LEU A 123 -8.72 28.06 2.75
C LEU A 123 -10.14 27.96 2.19
N TRP A 124 -10.33 27.23 1.08
CA TRP A 124 -11.60 27.21 0.34
C TRP A 124 -12.39 25.89 0.44
N ALA A 125 -11.84 24.87 1.07
CA ALA A 125 -12.55 23.63 1.32
C ALA A 125 -13.89 23.92 2.03
N ILE A 126 -15.01 23.55 1.40
CA ILE A 126 -16.34 23.65 2.01
C ILE A 126 -16.27 22.93 3.36
N LYS A 127 -16.43 23.67 4.47
CA LYS A 127 -16.28 23.21 5.86
C LYS A 127 -14.87 22.76 6.31
N HIS A 128 -13.82 22.92 5.50
CA HIS A 128 -12.44 22.49 5.79
C HIS A 128 -12.34 21.03 6.27
N LYS A 129 -12.84 20.09 5.46
CA LYS A 129 -12.75 18.65 5.73
C LYS A 129 -12.17 17.92 4.52
N ALA A 130 -11.62 16.73 4.73
CA ALA A 130 -11.46 15.77 3.64
C ALA A 130 -12.84 15.31 3.16
N SER A 131 -12.91 14.86 1.91
CA SER A 131 -14.15 14.34 1.33
C SER A 131 -13.86 13.33 0.24
N ALA A 132 -14.58 12.21 0.27
CA ALA A 132 -14.57 11.21 -0.77
C ALA A 132 -15.87 11.19 -1.56
N SER A 133 -15.73 10.95 -2.86
CA SER A 133 -16.74 10.38 -3.74
C SER A 133 -16.15 9.15 -4.42
N TYR A 134 -16.96 8.40 -5.16
CA TYR A 134 -16.47 7.25 -5.94
C TYR A 134 -15.38 7.65 -6.95
N ASP A 135 -15.46 8.86 -7.48
CA ASP A 135 -14.58 9.34 -8.56
C ASP A 135 -13.37 10.13 -8.04
N GLN A 136 -13.39 10.60 -6.79
CA GLN A 136 -12.35 11.50 -6.28
C GLN A 136 -12.29 11.54 -4.76
N ILE A 137 -11.06 11.55 -4.21
CA ILE A 137 -10.83 11.86 -2.80
C ILE A 137 -10.05 13.16 -2.70
N LYS A 138 -10.58 14.10 -1.93
CA LYS A 138 -9.94 15.40 -1.64
C LYS A 138 -9.37 15.37 -0.23
N ILE A 139 -8.05 15.54 -0.10
CA ILE A 139 -7.34 15.50 1.19
C ILE A 139 -6.70 16.86 1.45
N CYS A 140 -6.95 17.44 2.63
CA CYS A 140 -6.22 18.62 3.09
C CYS A 140 -4.81 18.19 3.53
N LEU A 141 -3.82 18.30 2.64
CA LEU A 141 -2.43 17.99 3.00
C LEU A 141 -1.84 18.98 3.99
N ARG A 142 -2.39 20.21 4.00
CA ARG A 142 -1.84 21.36 4.71
C ARG A 142 -2.81 21.93 5.73
N LYS A 143 -2.22 22.53 6.77
CA LYS A 143 -2.90 23.45 7.68
C LYS A 143 -3.10 24.80 6.99
N LYS A 144 -3.87 25.69 7.65
CA LYS A 144 -4.14 27.04 7.12
C LYS A 144 -2.87 27.89 6.96
N ASP A 145 -1.84 27.63 7.76
CA ASP A 145 -0.53 28.28 7.68
C ASP A 145 0.35 27.75 6.53
N GLY A 146 -0.12 26.76 5.76
CA GLY A 146 0.62 26.14 4.64
C GLY A 146 1.54 24.98 5.03
N SER A 147 1.74 24.72 6.33
CA SER A 147 2.52 23.57 6.81
C SER A 147 1.78 22.26 6.57
N PHE A 148 2.52 21.17 6.30
CA PHE A 148 1.94 19.84 6.09
C PHE A 148 1.48 19.19 7.41
N TYR A 149 0.42 18.40 7.35
CA TYR A 149 0.10 17.46 8.41
C TYR A 149 1.11 16.31 8.47
N PRO A 150 1.29 15.66 9.64
CA PRO A 150 2.10 14.44 9.77
C PRO A 150 1.57 13.29 8.90
N ASP A 151 2.47 12.46 8.38
CA ASP A 151 2.12 11.39 7.44
C ASP A 151 1.19 10.34 8.05
N GLN A 152 1.36 10.01 9.33
CA GLN A 152 0.49 9.06 10.04
C GLN A 152 -0.96 9.58 10.09
N LEU A 153 -1.15 10.89 10.32
CA LEU A 153 -2.47 11.52 10.32
C LEU A 153 -3.08 11.50 8.91
N LEU A 154 -2.30 11.82 7.89
CA LEU A 154 -2.78 11.79 6.50
C LEU A 154 -3.20 10.37 6.07
N LYS A 155 -2.45 9.34 6.48
CA LYS A 155 -2.82 7.93 6.27
C LYS A 155 -4.11 7.55 6.99
N PHE A 156 -4.28 7.97 8.25
CA PHE A 156 -5.52 7.76 9.00
C PHE A 156 -6.73 8.38 8.27
N VAL A 157 -6.59 9.63 7.82
CA VAL A 157 -7.64 10.33 7.06
C VAL A 157 -7.92 9.64 5.73
N LEU A 158 -6.89 9.22 4.98
CA LEU A 158 -7.11 8.47 3.74
C LEU A 158 -7.92 7.19 3.99
N LEU A 159 -7.61 6.45 5.06
CA LEU A 159 -8.36 5.23 5.41
C LEU A 159 -9.81 5.53 5.78
N HIS A 160 -10.08 6.68 6.43
CA HIS A 160 -11.45 7.17 6.66
C HIS A 160 -12.20 7.43 5.34
N GLU A 161 -11.54 8.11 4.40
CA GLU A 161 -12.10 8.38 3.07
C GLU A 161 -12.31 7.11 2.25
N LEU A 162 -11.39 6.14 2.33
CA LEU A 162 -11.56 4.82 1.72
C LEU A 162 -12.69 4.03 2.37
N ALA A 163 -12.96 4.19 3.67
CA ALA A 163 -14.11 3.56 4.32
C ALA A 163 -15.43 4.09 3.74
N HIS A 164 -15.52 5.37 3.39
CA HIS A 164 -16.69 5.91 2.69
C HIS A 164 -16.93 5.22 1.34
N ILE A 165 -15.87 4.87 0.60
CA ILE A 165 -15.97 4.10 -0.65
C ILE A 165 -16.31 2.64 -0.35
N GLY A 166 -15.65 2.03 0.64
CA GLY A 166 -15.78 0.61 0.98
C GLY A 166 -17.12 0.23 1.61
N THR A 167 -17.89 1.19 2.13
CA THR A 167 -19.21 0.94 2.71
C THR A 167 -20.29 1.04 1.64
N HIS A 168 -20.95 -0.09 1.35
CA HIS A 168 -22.00 -0.13 0.33
C HIS A 168 -23.16 0.83 0.68
N ARG A 169 -23.62 1.62 -0.32
CA ARG A 169 -24.69 2.63 -0.21
C ARG A 169 -25.99 2.13 0.46
N LYS A 170 -26.40 0.88 0.20
CA LYS A 170 -27.50 0.19 0.92
C LYS A 170 -27.48 0.36 2.44
N TYR A 171 -26.31 0.39 3.08
CA TYR A 171 -26.21 0.57 4.54
C TYR A 171 -26.47 2.02 4.95
N VAL A 172 -26.14 2.98 4.09
CA VAL A 172 -26.50 4.38 4.27
C VAL A 172 -28.02 4.56 4.08
N GLU A 173 -28.58 3.99 3.02
CA GLU A 173 -30.00 4.13 2.66
C GLU A 173 -30.96 3.42 3.64
N ARG A 174 -30.65 2.19 4.07
CA ARG A 174 -31.48 1.42 5.02
C ARG A 174 -31.68 2.12 6.35
N ASN A 175 -30.71 2.91 6.77
CA ASN A 175 -30.77 3.66 8.02
C ASN A 175 -31.57 4.99 7.87
N LYS A 176 -32.27 5.21 6.73
CA LYS A 176 -33.02 6.45 6.40
C LYS A 176 -32.16 7.72 6.57
N LEU A 177 -30.87 7.59 6.25
CA LEU A 177 -29.90 8.65 6.40
C LEU A 177 -30.00 9.57 5.17
N HIS A 178 -30.78 10.65 5.28
CA HIS A 178 -30.75 11.72 4.28
C HIS A 178 -29.36 12.36 4.27
N TYR A 179 -28.87 12.70 3.08
CA TYR A 179 -27.55 13.29 2.79
C TYR A 179 -27.41 14.73 3.34
N THR A 180 -27.61 14.93 4.65
CA THR A 180 -27.62 16.24 5.32
C THR A 180 -26.91 16.18 6.69
N SER A 181 -25.58 16.16 6.66
CA SER A 181 -24.62 16.57 7.70
C SER A 181 -25.11 16.74 9.17
N LYS A 182 -25.54 15.67 9.84
CA LYS A 182 -25.57 15.60 11.31
C LYS A 182 -24.94 14.29 11.79
N THR A 183 -23.61 14.34 11.95
CA THR A 183 -22.65 13.55 12.76
C THR A 183 -22.76 12.02 12.94
N ASN A 184 -23.92 11.37 12.84
CA ASN A 184 -24.06 9.89 12.84
C ASN A 184 -24.71 9.35 11.55
N ILE A 185 -25.03 10.25 10.62
CA ILE A 185 -25.77 9.95 9.39
C ILE A 185 -24.83 9.53 8.24
N ASP A 186 -23.57 9.98 8.25
CA ASP A 186 -22.59 9.62 7.22
C ASP A 186 -21.71 8.42 7.63
N HIS A 187 -21.85 7.94 8.87
CA HIS A 187 -20.96 6.94 9.48
C HIS A 187 -21.77 5.86 10.24
N PRO A 188 -22.54 5.00 9.54
CA PRO A 188 -23.23 3.87 10.19
C PRO A 188 -22.23 2.86 10.78
N LYS A 189 -22.70 1.89 11.55
CA LYS A 189 -21.82 0.87 12.16
C LYS A 189 -21.00 0.11 11.12
N GLU A 190 -21.56 -0.14 9.95
CA GLU A 190 -20.87 -0.75 8.82
C GLU A 190 -19.74 0.14 8.29
N PHE A 191 -19.88 1.46 8.33
CA PHE A 191 -18.77 2.36 8.02
C PHE A 191 -17.63 2.19 9.02
N TRP A 192 -17.93 2.23 10.32
CA TRP A 192 -16.90 2.09 11.35
C TRP A 192 -16.25 0.71 11.33
N ALA A 193 -17.01 -0.34 11.04
CA ALA A 193 -16.48 -1.69 10.85
C ALA A 193 -15.57 -1.78 9.60
N THR A 194 -15.97 -1.18 8.47
CA THR A 194 -15.10 -1.05 7.30
C THR A 194 -13.81 -0.31 7.66
N PHE A 195 -13.91 0.83 8.36
CA PHE A 195 -12.74 1.61 8.75
C PHE A 195 -11.82 0.84 9.71
N LYS A 196 -12.39 0.13 10.69
CA LYS A 196 -11.65 -0.80 11.56
C LYS A 196 -10.86 -1.82 10.75
N PHE A 197 -11.52 -2.45 9.77
CA PHE A 197 -10.88 -3.46 8.93
C PHE A 197 -9.74 -2.88 8.09
N LEU A 198 -9.91 -1.68 7.53
CA LEU A 198 -8.86 -0.97 6.80
C LEU A 198 -7.66 -0.65 7.70
N LEU A 199 -7.88 -0.22 8.94
CA LEU A 199 -6.81 0.02 9.92
C LEU A 199 -6.05 -1.27 10.27
N LEU A 200 -6.75 -2.39 10.43
CA LEU A 200 -6.13 -3.70 10.64
C LEU A 200 -5.26 -4.12 9.44
N CYS A 201 -5.75 -3.95 8.21
CA CYS A 201 -4.95 -4.19 7.01
C CYS A 201 -3.72 -3.27 6.94
N ALA A 202 -3.88 -1.99 7.26
CA ALA A 202 -2.78 -1.04 7.28
C ALA A 202 -1.70 -1.41 8.31
N GLU A 203 -2.08 -1.88 9.51
CA GLU A 203 -1.13 -2.32 10.53
C GLU A 203 -0.24 -3.47 10.04
N LEU A 204 -0.78 -4.39 9.22
CA LEU A 204 0.00 -5.46 8.58
C LEU A 204 1.05 -4.93 7.59
N LEU A 205 0.85 -3.72 7.05
CA LEU A 205 1.83 -3.01 6.20
C LEU A 205 2.81 -2.16 7.02
N GLY A 206 2.78 -2.25 8.36
CA GLY A 206 3.64 -1.48 9.25
C GLY A 206 3.14 -0.06 9.54
N TYR A 207 1.90 0.29 9.17
CA TYR A 207 1.26 1.51 9.66
C TYR A 207 1.11 1.41 11.18
N LYS A 208 1.69 2.37 11.91
CA LYS A 208 1.58 2.42 13.36
C LYS A 208 0.37 3.28 13.70
N ASN A 209 -0.73 2.62 14.02
CA ASN A 209 -1.94 3.27 14.52
C ASN A 209 -1.78 3.78 15.97
N SER A 210 -0.64 4.43 16.24
CA SER A 210 -0.27 5.07 17.51
C SER A 210 -1.05 6.37 17.77
N LEU A 211 -1.86 6.78 16.81
CA LEU A 211 -2.72 7.93 16.94
C LEU A 211 -4.03 7.48 17.62
N TYR A 212 -4.34 8.11 18.76
CA TYR A 212 -5.64 8.05 19.42
C TYR A 212 -5.92 6.79 20.26
N ASP A 213 -5.07 6.58 21.29
CA ASP A 213 -5.54 5.90 22.51
C ASP A 213 -6.43 6.87 23.31
N ARG A 214 -7.40 6.31 24.04
CA ARG A 214 -8.48 7.00 24.76
C ARG A 214 -7.97 8.28 25.44
N GLY A 215 -8.32 9.44 24.88
CA GLY A 215 -8.08 10.77 25.47
C GLY A 215 -7.21 11.72 24.65
N ASN A 216 -6.41 11.24 23.70
CA ASN A 216 -5.67 12.12 22.79
C ASN A 216 -6.55 12.49 21.59
N THR A 217 -6.81 13.79 21.42
CA THR A 217 -7.55 14.30 20.26
C THR A 217 -6.61 15.10 19.38
N GLU A 218 -6.66 14.89 18.07
CA GLU A 218 -5.95 15.73 17.10
C GLU A 218 -6.95 16.51 16.26
N LYS A 219 -6.51 17.68 15.82
CA LYS A 219 -7.31 18.52 14.93
C LYS A 219 -6.80 18.34 13.51
N TYR A 220 -7.64 17.77 12.66
CA TYR A 220 -7.41 17.72 11.22
C TYR A 220 -8.37 18.70 10.53
N ALA A 221 -7.78 19.73 9.93
CA ALA A 221 -8.50 20.86 9.36
C ALA A 221 -9.47 21.48 10.38
N ASN A 222 -10.79 21.34 10.22
CA ASN A 222 -11.78 21.79 11.21
C ASN A 222 -12.49 20.65 11.95
N VAL A 223 -11.97 19.42 11.86
CA VAL A 223 -12.53 18.24 12.51
C VAL A 223 -11.64 17.84 13.67
N ARG A 224 -12.25 17.62 14.84
CA ARG A 224 -11.60 16.93 15.94
C ARG A 224 -11.72 15.43 15.69
N ILE A 225 -10.59 14.73 15.69
CA ILE A 225 -10.54 13.28 15.65
C ILE A 225 -10.50 12.82 17.11
N ASP A 226 -11.61 12.27 17.59
CA ASP A 226 -11.79 11.82 18.99
C ASP A 226 -12.25 10.35 19.09
N TYR A 227 -12.26 9.62 17.98
CA TYR A 227 -12.62 8.21 17.94
C TYR A 227 -11.73 7.41 16.97
N ASN A 228 -11.29 6.23 17.42
CA ASN A 228 -10.49 5.28 16.65
C ASN A 228 -11.16 3.89 16.69
N PRO A 229 -11.78 3.42 15.59
CA PRO A 229 -12.54 2.17 15.59
C PRO A 229 -11.66 0.93 15.70
N ARG A 230 -10.32 1.07 15.60
CA ARG A 230 -9.37 -0.04 15.74
C ARG A 230 -9.53 -0.81 17.04
N TYR A 231 -9.86 -0.11 18.13
CA TYR A 231 -9.92 -0.65 19.48
C TYR A 231 -11.36 -0.85 19.98
N ASP A 232 -12.35 -0.64 19.11
CA ASP A 232 -13.76 -0.82 19.45
C ASP A 232 -14.18 -2.28 19.23
N SER A 233 -14.32 -3.04 20.33
CA SER A 233 -14.71 -4.45 20.29
C SER A 233 -16.13 -4.69 19.79
N ASP A 234 -17.03 -3.70 19.88
CA ASP A 234 -18.42 -3.86 19.44
C ASP A 234 -18.52 -4.02 17.91
N LEU A 235 -17.48 -3.62 17.19
CA LEU A 235 -17.35 -3.76 15.74
C LEU A 235 -16.86 -5.16 15.30
N ASP A 236 -16.32 -5.97 16.21
CA ASP A 236 -15.75 -7.29 15.86
C ASP A 236 -16.80 -8.26 15.32
N LYS A 237 -18.06 -8.11 15.74
CA LYS A 237 -19.16 -8.92 15.22
C LYS A 237 -19.43 -8.75 13.73
N TYR A 238 -19.03 -7.63 13.14
CA TYR A 238 -19.17 -7.39 11.70
C TYR A 238 -18.03 -8.06 10.91
N LEU A 239 -16.88 -8.27 11.55
CA LEU A 239 -15.66 -8.72 10.89
C LEU A 239 -15.36 -10.21 11.11
N PHE A 240 -15.63 -10.71 12.32
CA PHE A 240 -15.11 -12.01 12.78
C PHE A 240 -16.17 -12.96 13.34
N LEU A 241 -17.35 -12.46 13.72
CA LEU A 241 -18.41 -13.30 14.28
C LEU A 241 -19.52 -13.46 13.24
N GLN A 242 -19.35 -14.41 12.33
CA GLN A 242 -20.46 -14.97 11.57
C GLN A 242 -20.36 -16.49 11.58
N ASN A 243 -21.05 -17.09 12.56
CA ASN A 243 -21.76 -18.36 12.39
C ASN A 243 -23.23 -18.01 12.25
#